data_AF-A0A9Q3H8V1-F1
#
_entry.id   AF-A0A9Q3H8V1-F1
#
_cell.length_a   1.000
_cell.length_b   1.000
_cell.length_c   1.000
_cell.angle_alpha   90.00
_cell.angle_beta   90.00
_cell.angle_gamma   90.00
#
_symmetry.space_group_name_H-M   'P 1'
#
loop_
_entity.id
_entity.type
_entity.pdbx_description
1 polymer ?
#
loop_
_entity_poly.entity_id
_entity_poly.type
_entity_poly.pdbx_seq_one_letter_code
_entity_poly.pdbx_strand_id
1 'polypeptide(L)' 'MDWVTALPPGGDRGYNAFLVLVERYSKTPMFLPCHKDDTAMDRAIMTWNKVISHTSLFQSIISDRDPKLTSAL' A
#
# COMPACT_ATOMS: atom_id res chain seq x y z
N MET A 1 2.01 -7.52 -2.17
CA MET A 1 1.34 -6.30 -1.68
C MET A 1 0.14 -6.78 -0.91
N ASP A 2 -0.01 -6.31 0.32
CA ASP A 2 -1.10 -6.73 1.20
C ASP A 2 -1.41 -5.61 2.20
N TRP A 3 -2.55 -5.69 2.89
CA TRP A 3 -2.95 -4.75 3.93
C TRP A 3 -2.95 -5.36 5.31
N VAL A 4 -2.44 -4.58 6.24
CA VAL A 4 -2.71 -4.77 7.66
C VAL A 4 -3.77 -3.75 8.05
N THR A 5 -4.98 -4.21 8.39
CA THR A 5 -6.11 -3.36 8.77
C THR A 5 -6.49 -3.58 10.24
N ALA A 6 -7.49 -2.85 10.72
CA ALA A 6 -8.01 -2.93 12.10
C ALA A 6 -6.99 -2.55 13.18
N LEU A 7 -6.08 -1.63 12.85
CA LEU A 7 -5.16 -1.06 13.83
C LEU A 7 -5.86 0.09 14.59
N PRO A 8 -5.51 0.30 15.86
CA PRO A 8 -5.96 1.49 16.57
C PRO A 8 -5.45 2.74 15.82
N PRO A 9 -6.26 3.82 15.73
CA PRO A 9 -5.82 5.07 15.09
C PRO A 9 -4.54 5.60 15.76
N GLY A 10 -3.52 5.84 14.94
CA GLY A 10 -2.19 6.26 15.41
C GLY A 10 -1.71 7.58 14.80
N GLY A 11 -1.01 8.36 15.61
CA GLY A 11 -0.41 9.64 15.25
C GLY A 11 -1.43 10.76 14.98
N ASP A 12 -0.94 11.94 14.64
CA ASP A 12 -1.77 13.15 14.46
C ASP A 12 -2.78 13.03 13.30
N ARG A 13 -2.52 12.11 12.36
CA ARG A 13 -3.38 11.85 11.19
C ARG A 13 -4.33 10.66 11.37
N GLY A 14 -4.29 9.98 12.51
CA GLY A 14 -5.21 8.89 12.85
C GLY A 14 -5.16 7.71 11.88
N TYR A 15 -3.98 7.36 11.36
CA TYR A 15 -3.85 6.21 10.46
C TYR A 15 -4.24 4.92 11.19
N ASN A 16 -5.04 4.08 10.53
CA ASN A 16 -5.62 2.86 11.12
C ASN A 16 -5.35 1.59 10.28
N ALA A 17 -4.51 1.71 9.25
CA ALA A 17 -4.06 0.62 8.41
C ALA A 17 -2.64 0.88 7.87
N PHE A 18 -1.98 -0.20 7.43
CA PHE A 18 -0.76 -0.13 6.65
C PHE A 18 -0.93 -0.88 5.34
N LEU A 19 -0.48 -0.25 4.25
CA LEU A 19 -0.18 -0.93 3.00
C LEU A 19 1.25 -1.47 3.10
N VAL A 20 1.39 -2.79 2.96
CA VAL A 20 2.65 -3.50 3.05
C VAL A 20 3.09 -3.93 1.66
N LEU A 21 4.27 -3.46 1.28
CA LEU A 21 4.95 -3.85 0.06
C LEU A 21 6.23 -4.57 0.43
N VAL A 22 6.53 -5.65 -0.28
CA VAL A 22 7.80 -6.36 -0.10
C VAL A 22 8.46 -6.43 -1.46
N GLU A 23 9.63 -5.82 -1.58
CA GLU A 23 10.43 -5.94 -2.79
C GLU A 23 10.94 -7.38 -2.91
N ARG A 24 10.63 -8.04 -4.02
CA ARG A 24 10.84 -9.50 -4.15
C ARG A 24 12.31 -9.90 -4.08
N TYR A 25 13.23 -9.05 -4.56
CA TYR A 25 14.66 -9.35 -4.63
C TYR A 25 15.36 -9.12 -3.30
N SER A 26 15.35 -7.88 -2.82
CA SER A 26 15.98 -7.48 -1.55
C SER A 26 15.27 -8.04 -0.30
N LYS A 27 14.01 -8.47 -0.43
CA LYS A 27 13.11 -8.81 0.68
C LYS A 27 12.86 -7.64 1.63
N THR A 28 13.15 -6.41 1.21
CA THR A 28 12.92 -5.23 2.03
C THR A 28 11.42 -4.91 2.10
N PRO A 29 10.82 -4.92 3.31
CA PRO A 29 9.45 -4.48 3.48
C PRO A 29 9.39 -2.96 3.53
N MET A 30 8.37 -2.40 2.90
CA MET A 30 7.99 -0.99 2.98
C MET A 30 6.59 -0.91 3.58
N PHE A 31 6.46 -0.11 4.64
CA PHE A 31 5.22 0.10 5.37
C PHE A 31 4.71 1.50 5.07
N LEU A 32 3.55 1.59 4.44
CA LEU A 32 2.91 2.85 4.10
C LEU A 32 1.67 3.05 4.99
N PRO A 33 1.66 4.04 5.89
CA PRO A 33 0.49 4.31 6.71
C PRO A 33 -0.65 4.84 5.83
N CYS A 34 -1.83 4.26 6.01
CA CYS A 34 -3.04 4.57 5.25
C CYS A 34 -4.29 4.47 6.12
N HIS A 35 -5.44 4.80 5.54
CA HIS A 35 -6.73 4.57 6.16
C HIS A 35 -7.42 3.37 5.52
N LYS A 36 -8.15 2.59 6.32
CA LYS A 36 -8.90 1.42 5.84
C LYS A 36 -9.86 1.78 4.69
N ASP A 37 -10.43 2.98 4.77
CA ASP A 37 -11.46 3.48 3.86
C ASP A 37 -10.89 4.22 2.64
N ASP A 38 -9.55 4.29 2.51
CA ASP A 38 -8.89 4.87 1.34
C ASP A 38 -9.34 4.15 0.06
N THR A 39 -9.61 4.94 -0.99
CA THR A 39 -10.07 4.43 -2.28
C THR A 39 -8.94 3.72 -3.05
N ALA A 40 -9.29 2.98 -4.10
CA ALA A 40 -8.31 2.38 -5.00
C ALA A 40 -7.34 3.44 -5.58
N MET A 41 -7.86 4.62 -5.93
CA MET A 41 -7.06 5.71 -6.50
C MET A 41 -6.09 6.31 -5.47
N ASP A 42 -6.54 6.58 -4.25
CA ASP A 42 -5.69 7.13 -3.19
C ASP A 42 -4.50 6.20 -2.92
N ARG A 43 -4.74 4.89 -2.94
CA ARG A 43 -3.72 3.85 -2.77
C ARG A 43 -2.75 3.80 -3.95
N ALA A 44 -3.26 3.90 -5.18
CA ALA A 44 -2.43 3.92 -6.38
C ALA A 44 -1.50 5.14 -6.37
N ILE A 45 -2.02 6.33 -6.06
CA ILE A 45 -1.24 7.57 -5.94
C ILE A 45 -0.21 7.45 -4.81
N MET A 46 -0.60 6.94 -3.65
CA MET A 46 0.31 6.75 -2.51
C MET A 46 1.46 5.80 -2.86
N THR A 47 1.14 4.68 -3.52
CA THR A 47 2.12 3.68 -3.96
C THR A 47 3.06 4.29 -5.01
N TRP A 48 2.51 4.99 -5.99
CA TRP A 48 3.29 5.67 -7.03
C TRP A 48 4.28 6.66 -6.42
N ASN A 49 3.81 7.56 -5.55
CA ASN A 49 4.62 8.63 -5.00
C ASN A 49 5.67 8.14 -3.98
N LYS A 50 5.32 7.17 -3.14
CA LYS A 50 6.20 6.74 -2.04
C LYS A 50 7.09 5.56 -2.37
N VAL A 51 6.71 4.70 -3.31
CA VAL A 51 7.40 3.41 -3.50
C VAL A 51 8.35 3.49 -4.68
N ILE A 52 7.94 4.15 -5.76
CA ILE A 52 8.80 4.36 -6.95
C ILE A 52 10.04 5.18 -6.58
N SER A 53 9.90 6.14 -5.66
CA SER A 53 11.03 6.90 -5.13
C SER A 53 12.08 6.03 -4.41
N HIS A 54 11.70 4.85 -3.91
CA HIS A 54 12.58 3.98 -3.13
C HIS A 54 13.17 2.80 -3.92
N THR A 55 12.47 2.25 -4.91
CA THR A 55 12.79 0.93 -5.47
C THR A 55 12.81 0.89 -7.01
N SER A 56 12.72 2.05 -7.67
CA SER A 56 12.56 2.19 -9.12
C SER A 56 11.23 1.61 -9.63
N LEU A 57 11.03 1.58 -10.95
CA LEU A 57 9.82 1.05 -11.57
C LEU A 57 9.70 -0.48 -11.37
N PHE A 58 8.57 -0.91 -10.81
CA PHE A 58 8.24 -2.33 -10.68
C PHE A 58 7.77 -2.90 -12.01
N GLN A 59 8.26 -4.09 -12.35
CA GLN A 59 7.78 -4.81 -13.54
C GLN A 59 6.46 -5.55 -13.31
N SER A 60 6.21 -6.01 -12.08
CA SER A 60 5.01 -6.75 -11.71
C SER A 60 4.66 -6.55 -10.25
N ILE A 61 3.38 -6.40 -9.94
CA ILE A 61 2.86 -6.37 -8.57
C ILE A 61 2.06 -7.66 -8.34
N ILE A 62 2.38 -8.35 -7.26
CA ILE A 62 1.61 -9.52 -6.80
C ILE A 62 0.86 -9.08 -5.55
N SER A 63 -0.46 -9.27 -5.57
CA SER A 63 -1.36 -8.98 -4.46
C SER A 63 -2.38 -10.09 -4.29
N ASP A 64 -3.18 -10.01 -3.23
CA ASP A 64 -4.43 -10.75 -3.14
C ASP A 64 -5.48 -10.21 -4.14
N ARG A 65 -6.69 -10.78 -4.08
CA ARG A 65 -7.82 -10.39 -4.94
C ARG A 65 -8.73 -9.35 -4.28
N ASP A 66 -8.18 -8.45 -3.47
CA ASP A 66 -8.98 -7.38 -2.86
C ASP A 66 -9.64 -6.53 -3.98
N PRO A 67 -10.97 -6.29 -3.92
CA PRO A 67 -11.69 -5.44 -4.87
C PRO A 67 -11.04 -4.07 -5.11
N LYS A 68 -10.33 -3.54 -4.11
CA LYS A 68 -9.64 -2.25 -4.19
C LYS A 68 -8.39 -2.28 -5.09
N LEU A 69 -7.93 -3.46 -5.49
CA LEU A 69 -6.86 -3.66 -6.49
C LEU A 69 -7.37 -4.16 -7.83
N THR A 70 -8.55 -4.78 -7.85
CA THR A 70 -9.18 -5.27 -9.07
C THR A 70 -10.20 -4.29 -9.66
N SER A 71 -10.41 -3.14 -9.01
CA SER A 71 -11.28 -2.07 -9.50
C SER A 71 -10.82 -1.62 -10.89
N ALA A 72 -11.71 -1.77 -11.88
CA ALA A 72 -11.42 -1.38 -13.26
C ALA A 72 -11.50 0.14 -13.48
N LEU A 73 -12.21 0.85 -12.60
CA LEU A 73 -12.31 2.29 -12.37
C LEU A 73 -13.40 2.52 -11.31
#